data_AF-A0A9D2D167-F1
#
_entry.id   AF-A0A9D2D167-F1
#
_cell.length_a   1.000
_cell.length_b   1.000
_cell.length_c   1.000
_cell.angle_alpha   90.00
_cell.angle_beta   90.00
_cell.angle_gamma   90.00
#
_symmetry.space_group_name_H-M   'P 1'
#
loop_
_entity.id
_entity.type
_entity.pdbx_description
1 polymer ?
#
loop_
_entity_poly.entity_id
_entity_poly.type
_entity_poly.pdbx_seq_one_letter_code
_entity_poly.pdbx_strand_id
1 'polypeptide(L)'
;MAATKYYGTGRRKKSIARVYMTPGTGAITINKRDIDDYFGLETLKVIVRQPLVATETTDKFDIMVNVKGGGYTGQAGAVRH
;
A
#
# COMPACT_ATOMS: atom_id res chain seq x y z
N MET A 1 -21.68 -9.78 -8.07
CA MET A 1 -21.58 -9.21 -6.72
C MET A 1 -20.63 -8.03 -6.77
N ALA A 2 -21.08 -6.83 -6.40
CA ALA A 2 -20.21 -5.65 -6.41
C ALA A 2 -19.14 -5.85 -5.33
N ALA A 3 -17.89 -6.11 -5.74
CA ALA A 3 -16.78 -6.15 -4.81
C ALA A 3 -16.67 -4.77 -4.16
N THR A 4 -16.93 -4.68 -2.86
CA THR A 4 -16.79 -3.46 -2.08
C THR A 4 -15.35 -3.00 -2.17
N LYS A 5 -15.11 -1.95 -2.96
CA LYS A 5 -13.80 -1.32 -3.12
C LYS A 5 -13.70 -0.19 -2.11
N TYR A 6 -12.86 -0.37 -1.11
CA TYR A 6 -12.49 0.69 -0.19
C TYR A 6 -11.42 1.55 -0.86
N TYR A 7 -11.59 2.86 -0.78
CA TYR A 7 -10.65 3.82 -1.35
C TYR A 7 -10.07 4.68 -0.24
N GLY A 8 -8.75 4.75 -0.19
CA GLY A 8 -7.99 5.61 0.71
C GLY A 8 -7.01 6.46 -0.08
N THR A 9 -6.69 7.64 0.44
CA THR A 9 -5.59 8.45 -0.08
C THR A 9 -4.65 8.83 1.03
N GLY A 10 -3.37 8.49 0.87
CA GLY A 10 -2.31 8.91 1.76
C GLY A 10 -1.41 9.94 1.09
N ARG A 11 -0.90 10.90 1.87
CA ARG A 11 0.01 11.93 1.38
C ARG A 11 1.15 12.12 2.37
N ARG A 12 2.38 12.15 1.87
CA ARG A 12 3.56 12.46 2.69
C ARG A 12 4.59 13.24 1.89
N LYS A 13 4.97 14.42 2.41
CA LYS A 13 5.82 15.39 1.71
C LYS A 13 5.23 15.73 0.33
N LYS A 14 5.95 15.41 -0.75
CA LYS A 14 5.52 15.58 -2.15
C LYS A 14 4.95 14.29 -2.78
N SER A 15 4.73 13.24 -1.99
CA SER A 15 4.29 11.92 -2.46
C SER A 15 2.80 11.73 -2.18
N ILE A 16 2.05 11.27 -3.18
CA ILE A 16 0.62 11.02 -3.11
C ILE A 16 0.39 9.54 -3.43
N ALA A 17 -0.24 8.82 -2.50
CA ALA A 17 -0.65 7.43 -2.63
C ALA A 17 -2.18 7.34 -2.73
N ARG A 18 -2.67 6.59 -3.72
CA ARG A 18 -4.07 6.19 -3.85
C ARG A 18 -4.13 4.70 -3.59
N VAL A 19 -4.81 4.33 -2.52
CA VAL A 19 -4.93 2.96 -2.04
C VAL A 19 -6.34 2.48 -2.37
N TYR A 20 -6.43 1.36 -3.06
CA TYR A 20 -7.66 0.64 -3.27
C TYR A 20 -7.55 -0.68 -2.52
N MET A 21 -8.53 -0.97 -1.67
CA MET A 21 -8.57 -2.19 -0.88
C MET A 21 -9.83 -2.97 -1.24
N THR A 22 -9.66 -4.25 -1.51
CA THR A 22 -10.74 -5.18 -1.87
C THR A 22 -10.64 -6.40 -0.98
N PRO A 23 -11.75 -6.95 -0.46
CA PRO A 23 -11.71 -8.20 0.28
C PRO A 23 -11.15 -9.32 -0.62
N GLY A 24 -10.16 -10.07 -0.14
CA GLY A 24 -9.37 -10.96 -0.97
C GLY A 24 -8.28 -11.72 -0.19
N THR A 25 -7.18 -12.03 -0.87
CA THR A 25 -6.13 -12.96 -0.41
C THR A 25 -4.92 -12.33 0.29
N GLY A 26 -4.82 -10.99 0.35
CA GLY A 26 -3.68 -10.30 0.96
C GLY A 26 -2.60 -9.86 -0.03
N ALA A 27 -2.89 -9.86 -1.32
CA ALA A 27 -1.96 -9.44 -2.36
C ALA A 27 -1.78 -7.92 -2.34
N ILE A 28 -0.54 -7.46 -2.16
CA ILE A 28 -0.20 -6.02 -2.15
C ILE A 28 0.56 -5.68 -3.42
N THR A 29 -0.03 -4.83 -4.25
CA THR A 29 0.59 -4.35 -5.50
C THR A 29 0.77 -2.83 -5.47
N ILE A 30 1.90 -2.35 -5.95
CA ILE A 30 2.27 -0.95 -6.01
C ILE A 30 2.63 -0.58 -7.44
N ASN A 31 1.88 0.36 -8.03
CA ASN A 31 2.09 0.84 -9.40
C ASN A 31 2.20 -0.31 -10.43
N LYS A 32 1.35 -1.33 -10.27
CA LYS A 32 1.33 -2.59 -11.07
C LYS A 32 2.56 -3.50 -10.90
N ARG A 33 3.37 -3.28 -9.87
CA ARG A 33 4.50 -4.13 -9.49
C ARG A 33 4.29 -4.69 -8.09
N ASP A 34 5.02 -5.75 -7.77
CA ASP A 34 5.00 -6.31 -6.43
C ASP A 34 5.71 -5.38 -5.44
N ILE A 35 5.36 -5.46 -4.15
CA ILE A 35 5.99 -4.65 -3.11
C ILE A 35 7.49 -4.94 -3.02
N ASP A 36 7.88 -6.19 -3.26
CA ASP A 36 9.25 -6.65 -3.26
C ASP A 36 10.09 -6.08 -4.40
N ASP A 37 9.51 -5.93 -5.60
CA ASP A 37 10.16 -5.35 -6.77
C ASP A 37 10.22 -3.81 -6.68
N TYR A 38 9.19 -3.19 -6.11
CA TYR A 38 9.10 -1.73 -6.03
C TYR A 38 9.97 -1.13 -4.92
N PHE A 39 9.99 -1.77 -3.75
CA PHE A 39 10.80 -1.35 -2.61
C PHE A 39 11.96 -2.32 -2.40
N GLY A 40 13.14 -1.97 -2.93
CA GLY A 40 14.35 -2.78 -2.75
C GLY A 40 14.88 -2.85 -1.31
N LEU A 41 14.35 -2.04 -0.39
CA LEU A 41 14.73 -2.00 1.03
C LEU A 41 13.66 -2.66 1.90
N GLU A 42 14.04 -3.66 2.71
CA GLU A 42 13.13 -4.34 3.65
C GLU A 42 12.46 -3.38 4.65
N THR A 43 13.17 -2.34 5.09
CA THR A 43 12.62 -1.32 5.99
C THR A 43 11.37 -0.62 5.44
N LEU A 44 11.30 -0.42 4.12
CA LEU A 44 10.13 0.19 3.47
C LEU A 44 8.96 -0.79 3.38
N LYS A 45 9.25 -2.09 3.20
CA LYS A 45 8.22 -3.14 3.20
C LYS A 45 7.54 -3.23 4.57
N VAL A 46 8.34 -3.18 5.64
CA VAL A 46 7.82 -3.20 7.03
C VAL A 46 6.90 -2.00 7.28
N ILE A 47 7.26 -0.79 6.84
CA ILE A 47 6.44 0.42 7.00
C ILE A 47 5.08 0.28 6.34
N VAL A 48 5.01 -0.33 5.15
CA VAL A 48 3.76 -0.54 4.40
C VAL A 48 2.91 -1.64 5.03
N ARG A 49 3.54 -2.69 5.59
CA ARG A 49 2.84 -3.79 6.27
C ARG A 49 2.38 -3.42 7.69
N GLN A 50 3.00 -2.43 8.32
CA GLN A 50 2.70 -2.01 9.69
C GLN A 50 1.20 -1.82 10.00
N PRO A 51 0.40 -1.10 9.19
CA PRO A 51 -1.04 -0.96 9.44
C PRO A 51 -1.80 -2.27 9.30
N LEU A 52 -1.40 -3.14 8.37
CA LEU A 52 -2.06 -4.44 8.13
C LEU A 52 -1.80 -5.44 9.26
N VAL A 53 -0.58 -5.42 9.79
CA VAL A 53 -0.20 -6.18 10.98
C VAL A 53 -0.96 -5.67 12.20
N ALA A 54 -1.09 -4.35 12.36
CA ALA A 54 -1.81 -3.76 13.49
C ALA A 54 -3.31 -4.10 13.48
N THR A 55 -3.92 -4.26 12.32
CA THR A 55 -5.33 -4.64 12.19
C THR A 55 -5.55 -6.14 11.99
N GLU A 56 -4.48 -6.95 11.96
CA GLU A 56 -4.52 -8.40 11.68
C GLU A 56 -5.35 -8.75 10.42
N THR A 57 -5.33 -7.84 9.43
CA THR A 57 -6.10 -7.97 8.18
C THR A 57 -5.24 -8.27 6.97
N THR A 58 -3.96 -8.62 7.20
CA THR A 58 -2.98 -8.89 6.13
C THR A 58 -3.48 -9.90 5.11
N ASP A 59 -4.21 -10.93 5.55
CA ASP A 59 -4.66 -12.05 4.71
C ASP A 59 -6.12 -11.92 4.24
N LYS A 60 -6.78 -10.80 4.56
CA LYS A 60 -8.23 -10.61 4.31
C LYS A 60 -8.52 -9.64 3.17
N PHE A 61 -7.55 -8.83 2.77
CA PHE A 61 -7.74 -7.79 1.77
C PHE A 61 -6.59 -7.71 0.78
N ASP A 62 -6.90 -7.75 -0.50
CA ASP A 62 -5.99 -7.36 -1.55
C ASP A 62 -5.92 -5.83 -1.64
N ILE A 63 -4.71 -5.32 -1.79
CA ILE A 63 -4.43 -3.89 -1.78
C ILE A 63 -3.71 -3.52 -3.06
N MET A 64 -4.29 -2.59 -3.80
CA MET A 64 -3.71 -2.00 -5.00
C MET A 64 -3.42 -0.54 -4.75
N VAL A 65 -2.15 -0.17 -4.79
CA VAL A 65 -1.69 1.19 -4.51
C VAL A 65 -1.10 1.82 -5.77
N ASN A 66 -1.55 3.03 -6.09
CA ASN A 66 -0.88 3.88 -7.07
C ASN A 66 -0.21 5.05 -6.35
N VAL A 67 1.12 5.09 -6.40
CA VAL A 67 1.92 6.17 -5.82
C VAL A 67 2.52 7.04 -6.92
N LYS A 68 2.57 8.35 -6.68
CA LYS A 68 3.26 9.30 -7.55
C LYS A 68 3.93 10.42 -6.77
N GLY A 69 5.06 10.89 -7.28
CA GLY A 69 5.85 11.98 -6.69
C GLY A 69 6.72 11.55 -5.51
N GLY A 70 7.61 12.45 -5.09
CA GLY A 70 8.57 12.20 -4.01
C GLY A 70 9.64 11.16 -4.36
N GLY A 71 10.21 10.54 -3.33
CA GLY A 71 11.12 9.39 -3.45
C GLY A 71 10.59 8.20 -2.64
N TYR A 72 11.26 7.04 -2.71
CA TYR A 72 10.80 5.78 -2.14
C TYR A 72 10.39 5.86 -0.66
N THR A 73 11.17 6.58 0.17
CA THR A 73 10.86 6.75 1.61
C THR A 73 9.62 7.61 1.85
N GLY A 74 9.39 8.61 1.00
CA GLY A 74 8.20 9.45 1.01
C GLY A 74 6.96 8.68 0.56
N GLN A 75 7.12 7.83 -0.46
CA GLN A 75 6.06 6.99 -1.00
C GLN A 75 5.64 5.91 0.00
N ALA A 76 6.56 5.16 0.59
CA ALA A 76 6.24 4.16 1.60
C ALA A 76 5.46 4.76 2.79
N GLY A 77 5.89 5.93 3.25
CA GLY A 77 5.19 6.65 4.31
C GLY A 77 3.86 7.27 3.88
N ALA A 78 3.63 7.48 2.58
CA ALA A 78 2.31 7.87 2.06
C ALA A 78 1.38 6.67 1.93
N VAL A 79 1.88 5.47 1.63
CA VAL A 79 1.07 4.23 1.60
C VAL A 79 0.61 3.83 3.01
N ARG A 80 1.44 4.05 4.03
CA ARG A 80 1.10 3.78 5.43
C ARG A 80 -0.05 4.66 5.97
N HIS A 81 -0.25 5.83 5.38
CA HIS A 81 -0.96 6.95 6.02
C HIS A 81 -2.47 6.92 5.88
#